data_AF-A0A927UCI4-F1
#
_entry.id   AF-A0A927UCI4-F1
#
_cell.length_a   1.000
_cell.length_b   1.000
_cell.length_c   1.000
_cell.angle_alpha   90.00
_cell.angle_beta   90.00
_cell.angle_gamma   90.00
#
_symmetry.space_group_name_H-M   'P 1'
#
loop_
_entity.id
_entity.type
_entity.pdbx_description
1 polymer ?
#
loop_
_entity_poly.entity_id
_entity_poly.type
_entity_poly.pdbx_seq_one_letter_code
_entity_poly.pdbx_strand_id
1 'polypeptide(L)'
;MTESSYLDPTAISAQCTLMREKIARDQEALDVAYLAVSNFVSKDELKSEAFSVLKSNMDQYLNFIGYLKAANQCDVRDLGILTTSVGNEVLDGKVILKNKKDAWDSKVKNEELAASYSEKAASGNAIEAIYYSAMATYHSMLANHDYSNYLYWKGKEELYDEIEESTKALFDEGFAIRSLCMVGGTYPGLGGKTFTKPGLDFDIDNPNFDEDTYYRLTTLYRESGDAYFDALSARNDDPTQWSKAEKDFYIAEYEKRGQPLTGDVINSLRDAGYDEDVRNIKVLIYTTEEPYRSAFLENVMFTKLGDMHYKGTAHYSPGENAIYLNVDEFHFLGTRASNYRTFFHEMSHAADHNYSNIKNNSNVPISQSYVDKNGKTFGDYIKADVENTIRAEVDEYIEKKNLNLTAEEKKKLEDDVTHLLMNTADYKNNPPKIDDALTKKCYKSVRLSIEMDLIVNGGIARDMYGGYTGNSFPLDSGHYVYYKENDLDFGYYWVEQTTDSNGNKVPVYDENGNIVYSNNQPVECFAECMAGMITNDSEDVKGYNYYSEDVQNTFNDIASEMAGTN
;
A
#
# COMPACT_ATOMS: atom_id res chain seq x y z
N MET A 1 15.30 12.13 -3.74
CA MET A 1 15.57 11.42 -5.02
C MET A 1 15.60 9.90 -4.85
N THR A 2 15.08 9.14 -5.82
CA THR A 2 15.18 7.66 -5.94
C THR A 2 15.75 7.26 -7.32
N GLU A 3 16.03 5.98 -7.57
CA GLU A 3 16.52 5.54 -8.90
C GLU A 3 15.49 5.74 -10.03
N SER A 4 14.20 5.80 -9.70
CA SER A 4 13.12 6.12 -10.64
C SER A 4 12.89 7.62 -10.85
N SER A 5 13.54 8.49 -10.07
CA SER A 5 13.43 9.95 -10.24
C SER A 5 14.00 10.37 -11.60
N TYR A 6 13.23 11.14 -12.37
CA TYR A 6 13.66 11.66 -13.66
C TYR A 6 13.09 13.06 -13.90
N LEU A 7 13.95 14.01 -14.27
CA LEU A 7 13.57 15.38 -14.62
C LEU A 7 14.25 15.76 -15.94
N ASP A 8 13.42 16.01 -16.95
CA ASP A 8 13.83 16.57 -18.23
C ASP A 8 13.28 18.00 -18.37
N PRO A 9 14.14 19.03 -18.22
CA PRO A 9 13.70 20.42 -18.30
C PRO A 9 13.16 20.81 -19.67
N THR A 10 13.63 20.14 -20.74
CA THR A 10 13.19 20.42 -22.11
C THR A 10 11.76 19.94 -22.30
N ALA A 11 11.46 18.71 -21.88
CA ALA A 11 10.11 18.16 -21.93
C ALA A 11 9.14 18.98 -21.07
N ILE A 12 9.52 19.31 -19.84
CA ILE A 12 8.69 20.12 -18.93
C ILE A 12 8.42 21.50 -19.52
N SER A 13 9.45 22.17 -20.04
CA SER A 13 9.29 23.49 -20.67
C SER A 13 8.37 23.47 -21.88
N ALA A 14 8.46 22.41 -22.71
CA ALA A 14 7.58 22.22 -23.85
C ALA A 14 6.11 22.02 -23.40
N GLN A 15 5.87 21.18 -22.40
CA GLN A 15 4.53 20.97 -21.84
C GLN A 15 3.97 22.25 -21.21
N CYS A 16 4.78 22.99 -20.45
CA CYS A 16 4.37 24.27 -19.89
C CYS A 16 4.02 25.32 -20.95
N THR A 17 4.68 25.28 -22.11
CA THR A 17 4.36 26.15 -23.24
C THR A 17 3.01 25.79 -23.85
N LEU A 18 2.77 24.50 -24.13
CA LEU A 18 1.50 24.02 -24.66
C LEU A 18 0.33 24.30 -23.70
N MET A 19 0.54 24.13 -22.40
CA MET A 19 -0.48 24.42 -21.40
C MET A 19 -0.80 25.92 -21.34
N ARG A 20 0.21 26.79 -21.43
CA ARG A 20 -0.01 28.25 -21.52
C ARG A 20 -0.82 28.64 -22.75
N GLU A 21 -0.56 28.02 -23.90
CA GLU A 21 -1.36 28.25 -25.11
C GLU A 21 -2.81 27.79 -24.96
N LYS A 22 -3.04 26.66 -24.27
CA LYS A 22 -4.40 26.18 -23.95
C LYS A 22 -5.12 27.15 -23.03
N ILE A 23 -4.48 27.57 -21.94
CA ILE A 23 -5.06 28.54 -21.01
C ILE A 23 -5.35 29.87 -21.70
N ALA A 24 -4.50 30.31 -22.64
CA ALA A 24 -4.73 31.53 -23.41
C ALA A 24 -6.02 31.43 -24.26
N ARG A 25 -6.25 30.29 -24.94
CA ARG A 25 -7.50 30.04 -25.68
C ARG A 25 -8.71 29.98 -24.75
N ASP A 26 -8.57 29.34 -23.59
CA ASP A 26 -9.64 29.28 -22.58
C ASP A 26 -9.96 30.71 -22.07
N GLN A 27 -8.95 31.55 -21.88
CA GLN A 27 -9.11 32.95 -21.50
C GLN A 27 -9.86 33.77 -22.56
N GLU A 28 -9.53 33.59 -23.84
CA GLU A 28 -10.24 34.25 -24.96
C GLU A 28 -11.71 33.84 -25.00
N ALA A 29 -12.01 32.55 -24.82
CA ALA A 29 -13.38 32.05 -24.76
C ALA A 29 -14.16 32.64 -23.58
N LEU A 30 -13.53 32.71 -22.40
CA LEU A 30 -14.11 33.35 -21.21
C LEU A 30 -14.35 34.85 -21.41
N ASP A 31 -13.47 35.56 -22.12
CA ASP A 31 -13.65 36.97 -22.46
C ASP A 31 -14.86 37.20 -23.37
N VAL A 32 -15.04 36.33 -24.38
CA VAL A 32 -16.22 36.37 -25.27
C VAL A 32 -17.50 36.13 -24.47
N ALA A 33 -17.51 35.10 -23.61
CA ALA A 33 -18.67 34.79 -22.78
C ALA A 33 -19.00 35.93 -21.80
N TYR A 34 -17.97 36.49 -21.15
CA TYR A 34 -18.12 37.63 -20.23
C TYR A 34 -18.74 38.83 -20.94
N LEU A 35 -18.26 39.17 -22.15
CA LEU A 35 -18.76 40.29 -22.92
C LEU A 35 -20.23 40.08 -23.34
N ALA A 36 -20.59 38.86 -23.77
CA ALA A 36 -21.95 38.54 -24.16
C ALA A 36 -22.94 38.71 -22.99
N VAL A 37 -22.61 38.17 -21.81
CA VAL A 37 -23.45 38.27 -20.61
C VAL A 37 -23.52 39.72 -20.10
N SER A 38 -22.38 40.43 -20.08
CA SER A 38 -22.33 41.84 -19.66
C SER A 38 -23.17 42.75 -20.56
N ASN A 39 -23.12 42.53 -21.88
CA ASN A 39 -23.96 43.23 -22.85
C ASN A 39 -25.45 42.92 -22.65
N PHE A 40 -25.81 41.69 -22.28
CA PHE A 40 -27.20 41.34 -21.99
C PHE A 40 -27.70 42.04 -20.72
N VAL A 41 -26.95 41.96 -19.63
CA VAL A 41 -27.32 42.57 -18.33
C VAL A 41 -27.47 44.09 -18.45
N SER A 42 -26.60 44.75 -19.22
CA SER A 42 -26.60 46.21 -19.38
C SER A 42 -27.70 46.78 -20.28
N LYS A 43 -28.44 45.95 -21.04
CA LYS A 43 -29.54 46.43 -21.90
C LYS A 43 -30.81 46.71 -21.11
N ASP A 44 -31.35 47.92 -21.25
CA ASP A 44 -32.55 48.39 -20.55
C ASP A 44 -33.83 48.41 -21.39
N GLU A 45 -33.86 47.60 -22.45
CA GLU A 45 -34.95 47.54 -23.42
C GLU A 45 -36.24 46.92 -22.83
N LEU A 46 -36.12 46.06 -21.82
CA LEU A 46 -37.24 45.40 -21.12
C LEU A 46 -37.12 45.62 -19.61
N LYS A 47 -38.21 46.05 -18.97
CA LYS A 47 -38.27 46.35 -17.53
C LYS A 47 -39.47 45.64 -16.90
N SER A 48 -39.20 44.59 -16.12
CA SER A 48 -40.18 43.86 -15.32
C SER A 48 -39.49 43.17 -14.15
N GLU A 49 -40.25 42.77 -13.13
CA GLU A 49 -39.71 42.05 -11.96
C GLU A 49 -39.00 40.74 -12.38
N ALA A 50 -39.62 39.98 -13.28
CA ALA A 50 -39.03 38.74 -13.81
C ALA A 50 -37.71 38.99 -14.56
N PHE A 51 -37.61 40.10 -15.30
CA PHE A 51 -36.39 40.46 -16.01
C PHE A 51 -35.28 40.96 -15.07
N SER A 52 -35.65 41.66 -13.99
CA SER A 52 -34.71 42.04 -12.93
C SER A 52 -34.11 40.82 -12.23
N VAL A 53 -34.91 39.80 -11.94
CA VAL A 53 -34.44 38.52 -11.37
C VAL A 53 -33.51 37.79 -12.36
N LEU A 54 -33.87 37.73 -13.65
CA LEU A 54 -33.02 37.14 -14.68
C LEU A 54 -31.66 37.84 -14.78
N LYS A 55 -31.63 39.18 -14.79
CA LYS A 55 -30.37 39.95 -14.78
C LYS A 55 -29.54 39.64 -13.54
N SER A 56 -30.16 39.57 -12.36
CA SER A 56 -29.47 39.21 -11.12
C SER A 56 -28.89 37.78 -11.14
N ASN A 57 -29.52 36.84 -11.85
CA ASN A 57 -28.97 35.50 -12.05
C ASN A 57 -27.82 35.52 -13.07
N MET A 58 -27.93 36.30 -14.15
CA MET A 58 -26.86 36.50 -15.13
C MET A 58 -25.61 37.16 -14.54
N ASP A 59 -25.77 38.05 -13.54
CA ASP A 59 -24.64 38.63 -12.80
C ASP A 59 -23.82 37.57 -12.03
N GLN A 60 -24.45 36.46 -11.60
CA GLN A 60 -23.72 35.36 -10.97
C GLN A 60 -22.79 34.65 -11.96
N TYR A 61 -23.20 34.54 -13.23
CA TYR A 61 -22.33 34.00 -14.29
C TYR A 61 -21.14 34.91 -14.59
N LEU A 62 -21.30 36.23 -14.52
CA LEU A 62 -20.17 37.16 -14.66
C LEU A 62 -19.13 36.96 -13.56
N ASN A 63 -19.58 36.74 -12.32
CA ASN A 63 -18.68 36.42 -11.21
C ASN A 63 -17.96 35.09 -11.44
N PHE A 64 -18.69 34.04 -11.83
CA PHE A 64 -18.12 32.72 -12.14
C PHE A 64 -17.06 32.78 -13.23
N ILE A 65 -17.35 33.46 -14.35
CA ILE A 65 -16.37 33.68 -15.43
C ILE A 65 -15.16 34.45 -14.91
N GLY A 66 -15.37 35.48 -14.08
CA GLY A 66 -14.29 36.23 -13.44
C GLY A 66 -13.36 35.35 -12.58
N TYR A 67 -13.91 34.35 -11.89
CA TYR A 67 -13.12 33.43 -11.06
C TYR A 67 -12.34 32.42 -11.89
N LEU A 68 -12.93 31.85 -12.94
CA LEU A 68 -12.19 30.97 -13.85
C LEU A 68 -11.02 31.71 -14.51
N LYS A 69 -11.23 32.99 -14.87
CA LYS A 69 -10.16 33.85 -15.37
C LYS A 69 -9.06 34.11 -14.33
N ALA A 70 -9.40 34.22 -13.05
CA ALA A 70 -8.43 34.38 -11.97
C ALA A 70 -7.64 33.08 -11.73
N ALA A 71 -8.31 31.93 -11.73
CA ALA A 71 -7.65 30.62 -11.64
C ALA A 71 -6.66 30.41 -12.80
N ASN A 72 -7.07 30.71 -14.04
CA ASN A 72 -6.19 30.68 -15.21
C ASN A 72 -4.93 31.55 -15.03
N GLN A 73 -5.06 32.72 -14.39
CA GLN A 73 -3.92 33.62 -14.14
C GLN A 73 -2.95 33.03 -13.11
N CYS A 74 -3.46 32.39 -12.05
CA CYS A 74 -2.63 31.66 -11.08
C CYS A 74 -1.89 30.51 -11.77
N ASP A 75 -2.58 29.70 -12.56
CA ASP A 75 -1.98 28.58 -13.29
C ASP A 75 -0.88 29.07 -14.26
N VAL A 76 -1.10 30.19 -14.98
CA VAL A 76 -0.09 30.79 -15.87
C VAL A 76 1.16 31.25 -15.10
N ARG A 77 0.98 31.84 -13.91
CA ARG A 77 2.09 32.24 -13.06
C ARG A 77 2.87 31.02 -12.59
N ASP A 78 2.18 29.98 -12.16
CA ASP A 78 2.78 28.76 -11.61
C ASP A 78 3.52 27.97 -12.70
N LEU A 79 2.99 27.89 -13.93
CA LEU A 79 3.70 27.40 -15.11
C LEU A 79 4.99 28.19 -15.38
N GLY A 80 4.96 29.51 -15.16
CA GLY A 80 6.13 30.37 -15.26
C GLY A 80 7.21 29.98 -14.25
N ILE A 81 6.83 29.83 -12.98
CA ILE A 81 7.71 29.42 -11.88
C ILE A 81 8.31 28.04 -12.18
N LEU A 82 7.48 27.05 -12.50
CA LEU A 82 7.92 25.69 -12.81
C LEU A 82 8.96 25.68 -13.93
N THR A 83 8.70 26.41 -15.01
CA THR A 83 9.63 26.52 -16.15
C THR A 83 10.97 27.11 -15.73
N THR A 84 10.99 28.07 -14.81
CA THR A 84 12.24 28.64 -14.31
C THR A 84 12.96 27.76 -13.29
N SER A 85 12.22 27.01 -12.47
CA SER A 85 12.78 26.19 -11.40
C SER A 85 13.49 24.94 -11.91
N VAL A 86 12.99 24.30 -12.98
CA VAL A 86 13.56 23.04 -13.49
C VAL A 86 14.94 23.17 -14.13
N GLY A 87 15.42 24.39 -14.37
CA GLY A 87 16.76 24.63 -14.93
C GLY A 87 16.92 24.14 -16.38
N ASN A 88 18.12 23.69 -16.73
CA ASN A 88 18.49 23.29 -18.09
C ASN A 88 19.22 21.95 -18.18
N GLU A 89 19.35 21.24 -17.07
CA GLU A 89 20.08 19.98 -16.97
C GLU A 89 19.13 18.82 -16.68
N VAL A 90 19.31 17.71 -17.38
CA VAL A 90 18.58 16.48 -17.11
C VAL A 90 19.08 15.86 -15.81
N LEU A 91 18.18 15.61 -14.87
CA LEU A 91 18.47 14.94 -13.61
C LEU A 91 17.87 13.54 -13.63
N ASP A 92 18.71 12.54 -13.83
CA ASP A 92 18.35 11.12 -13.87
C ASP A 92 18.84 10.42 -12.61
N GLY A 93 17.91 10.01 -11.75
CA GLY A 93 18.19 9.37 -10.47
C GLY A 93 18.99 8.08 -10.61
N LYS A 94 18.75 7.28 -11.66
CA LYS A 94 19.52 6.06 -11.94
C LYS A 94 20.98 6.38 -12.25
N VAL A 95 21.24 7.45 -12.99
CA VAL A 95 22.61 7.88 -13.32
C VAL A 95 23.28 8.52 -12.11
N ILE A 96 22.59 9.44 -11.44
CA ILE A 96 23.13 10.23 -10.32
C ILE A 96 23.45 9.32 -9.14
N LEU A 97 22.51 8.49 -8.68
CA LEU A 97 22.71 7.65 -7.49
C LEU A 97 23.79 6.59 -7.71
N LYS A 98 23.81 5.97 -8.91
CA LYS A 98 24.87 5.04 -9.28
C LYS A 98 26.25 5.71 -9.27
N ASN A 99 26.40 6.84 -9.96
CA ASN A 99 27.71 7.50 -10.04
C ASN A 99 28.16 8.09 -8.69
N LYS A 100 27.21 8.53 -7.85
CA LYS A 100 27.48 8.93 -6.45
C LYS A 100 28.05 7.77 -5.65
N LYS A 101 27.43 6.59 -5.73
CA LYS A 101 27.89 5.37 -5.05
C LYS A 101 29.24 4.91 -5.59
N ASP A 102 29.40 4.81 -6.91
CA ASP A 102 30.65 4.40 -7.55
C ASP A 102 31.83 5.31 -7.16
N ALA A 103 31.59 6.62 -7.06
CA ALA A 103 32.60 7.59 -6.59
C ALA A 103 32.94 7.41 -5.11
N TRP A 104 31.96 7.13 -4.25
CA TRP A 104 32.19 6.86 -2.83
C TRP A 104 32.98 5.56 -2.62
N ASP A 105 32.58 4.47 -3.30
CA ASP A 105 33.25 3.18 -3.20
C ASP A 105 34.70 3.27 -3.73
N SER A 106 34.92 4.02 -4.81
CA SER A 106 36.28 4.29 -5.35
C SER A 106 37.14 5.10 -4.38
N LYS A 107 36.56 6.13 -3.73
CA LYS A 107 37.23 6.89 -2.68
C LYS A 107 37.70 5.97 -1.54
N VAL A 108 36.79 5.17 -0.98
CA VAL A 108 37.08 4.26 0.15
C VAL A 108 38.21 3.29 -0.24
N LYS A 109 38.10 2.67 -1.42
CA LYS A 109 39.15 1.76 -1.92
C LYS A 109 40.51 2.44 -2.06
N ASN A 110 40.55 3.68 -2.57
CA ASN A 110 41.79 4.43 -2.70
C ASN A 110 42.36 4.86 -1.34
N GLU A 111 41.54 5.16 -0.34
CA GLU A 111 41.99 5.40 1.04
C GLU A 111 42.59 4.15 1.68
N GLU A 112 41.96 2.98 1.49
CA GLU A 112 42.48 1.70 1.97
C GLU A 112 43.82 1.34 1.30
N LEU A 113 43.94 1.53 -0.01
CA LEU A 113 45.19 1.33 -0.73
C LEU A 113 46.28 2.30 -0.24
N ALA A 114 45.94 3.58 -0.03
CA ALA A 114 46.86 4.56 0.49
C ALA A 114 47.37 4.18 1.90
N ALA A 115 46.48 3.71 2.77
CA ALA A 115 46.83 3.22 4.10
C ALA A 115 47.72 1.97 4.04
N SER A 116 47.37 0.97 3.22
CA SER A 116 48.15 -0.25 3.04
C SER A 116 49.57 0.03 2.52
N TYR A 117 49.70 0.94 1.55
CA TYR A 117 51.01 1.35 1.05
C TYR A 117 51.81 2.16 2.07
N SER A 118 51.15 2.99 2.88
CA SER A 118 51.80 3.71 3.98
C SER A 118 52.38 2.74 5.03
N GLU A 119 51.64 1.68 5.37
CA GLU A 119 52.10 0.63 6.27
C GLU A 119 53.31 -0.13 5.70
N LYS A 120 53.23 -0.55 4.43
CA LYS A 120 54.36 -1.19 3.73
C LYS A 120 55.59 -0.29 3.63
N ALA A 121 55.40 1.02 3.47
CA ALA A 121 56.49 1.99 3.48
C ALA A 121 57.18 2.08 4.85
N ALA A 122 56.40 1.99 5.94
CA ALA A 122 56.91 2.03 7.31
C ALA A 122 57.69 0.76 7.70
N SER A 123 57.37 -0.39 7.10
CA SER A 123 58.02 -1.69 7.39
C SER A 123 59.09 -2.12 6.38
N GLY A 124 59.21 -1.43 5.24
CA GLY A 124 60.08 -1.81 4.12
C GLY A 124 61.54 -1.35 4.25
N ASN A 125 62.42 -1.89 3.41
CA ASN A 125 63.79 -1.36 3.31
C ASN A 125 63.82 0.01 2.60
N ALA A 126 64.96 0.71 2.61
CA ALA A 126 65.04 2.09 2.12
C ALA A 126 64.57 2.30 0.65
N ILE A 127 64.74 1.30 -0.23
CA ILE A 127 64.30 1.39 -1.63
C ILE A 127 62.79 1.12 -1.73
N GLU A 128 62.29 0.12 -1.00
CA GLU A 128 60.87 -0.22 -0.92
C GLU A 128 60.04 0.91 -0.27
N ALA A 129 60.58 1.55 0.76
CA ALA A 129 59.93 2.66 1.46
C ALA A 129 59.68 3.85 0.53
N ILE A 130 60.61 4.17 -0.39
CA ILE A 130 60.44 5.24 -1.38
C ILE A 130 59.31 4.88 -2.36
N TYR A 131 59.31 3.65 -2.90
CA TYR A 131 58.30 3.20 -3.83
C TYR A 131 56.90 3.19 -3.20
N TYR A 132 56.76 2.58 -2.03
CA TYR A 132 55.47 2.48 -1.35
C TYR A 132 54.96 3.83 -0.84
N SER A 133 55.83 4.76 -0.44
CA SER A 133 55.42 6.14 -0.11
C SER A 133 54.86 6.89 -1.32
N ALA A 134 55.43 6.69 -2.51
CA ALA A 134 54.92 7.27 -3.75
C ALA A 134 53.55 6.69 -4.13
N MET A 135 53.36 5.38 -3.97
CA MET A 135 52.07 4.72 -4.20
C MET A 135 51.00 5.18 -3.20
N ALA A 136 51.35 5.33 -1.92
CA ALA A 136 50.44 5.86 -0.90
C ALA A 136 49.97 7.28 -1.26
N THR A 137 50.90 8.14 -1.68
CA THR A 137 50.58 9.51 -2.12
C THR A 137 49.68 9.51 -3.35
N TYR A 138 49.97 8.67 -4.35
CA TYR A 138 49.17 8.55 -5.56
C TYR A 138 47.71 8.16 -5.25
N HIS A 139 47.50 7.13 -4.43
CA HIS A 139 46.17 6.69 -4.04
C HIS A 139 45.44 7.73 -3.16
N SER A 140 46.14 8.47 -2.30
CA SER A 140 45.55 9.59 -1.56
C SER A 140 45.06 10.71 -2.49
N MET A 141 45.79 11.02 -3.56
CA MET A 141 45.35 11.98 -4.58
C MET A 141 44.10 11.49 -5.34
N LEU A 142 44.05 10.21 -5.69
CA LEU A 142 42.87 9.60 -6.32
C LEU A 142 41.65 9.65 -5.40
N ALA A 143 41.80 9.34 -4.11
CA ALA A 143 40.71 9.43 -3.13
C ALA A 143 40.13 10.85 -3.03
N ASN A 144 40.98 11.90 -3.06
CA ASN A 144 40.52 13.29 -3.06
C ASN A 144 39.75 13.66 -4.34
N HIS A 145 40.20 13.15 -5.49
CA HIS A 145 39.49 13.32 -6.75
C HIS A 145 38.13 12.61 -6.74
N ASP A 146 38.09 11.37 -6.26
CA ASP A 146 36.86 10.59 -6.13
C ASP A 146 35.87 11.25 -5.16
N TYR A 147 36.36 11.83 -4.06
CA TYR A 147 35.53 12.63 -3.16
C TYR A 147 34.96 13.88 -3.82
N SER A 148 35.73 14.55 -4.69
CA SER A 148 35.23 15.71 -5.45
C SER A 148 34.13 15.29 -6.43
N ASN A 149 34.27 14.12 -7.07
CA ASN A 149 33.24 13.54 -7.93
C ASN A 149 31.98 13.16 -7.14
N TYR A 150 32.16 12.59 -5.95
CA TYR A 150 31.04 12.30 -5.03
C TYR A 150 30.26 13.58 -4.69
N LEU A 151 30.95 14.66 -4.31
CA LEU A 151 30.31 15.94 -3.99
C LEU A 151 29.57 16.54 -5.19
N TYR A 152 30.10 16.38 -6.40
CA TYR A 152 29.42 16.81 -7.63
C TYR A 152 28.08 16.08 -7.80
N TRP A 153 28.06 14.74 -7.70
CA TRP A 153 26.83 13.96 -7.83
C TRP A 153 25.85 14.19 -6.68
N LYS A 154 26.35 14.36 -5.45
CA LYS A 154 25.54 14.74 -4.30
C LYS A 154 24.85 16.10 -4.53
N GLY A 155 25.54 17.07 -5.10
CA GLY A 155 24.94 18.36 -5.44
C GLY A 155 23.82 18.25 -6.49
N LYS A 156 23.86 17.26 -7.38
CA LYS A 156 22.77 17.00 -8.35
C LYS A 156 21.54 16.39 -7.70
N GLU A 157 21.74 15.48 -6.75
CA GLU A 157 20.67 14.94 -5.90
C GLU A 157 20.01 16.05 -5.08
N GLU A 158 20.81 16.86 -4.39
CA GLU A 158 20.31 18.00 -3.59
C GLU A 158 19.55 19.02 -4.46
N LEU A 159 20.01 19.28 -5.69
CA LEU A 159 19.31 20.16 -6.64
C LEU A 159 17.94 19.60 -7.04
N TYR A 160 17.82 18.30 -7.28
CA TYR A 160 16.52 17.68 -7.58
C TYR A 160 15.55 17.85 -6.41
N ASP A 161 16.01 17.54 -5.20
CA ASP A 161 15.19 17.64 -3.99
C ASP A 161 14.77 19.09 -3.72
N GLU A 162 15.62 20.08 -4.01
CA GLU A 162 15.28 21.51 -3.93
C GLU A 162 14.21 21.90 -4.96
N ILE A 163 14.29 21.41 -6.20
CA ILE A 163 13.29 21.67 -7.22
C ILE A 163 11.95 21.04 -6.82
N GLU A 164 11.95 19.79 -6.37
CA GLU A 164 10.76 19.09 -5.90
C GLU A 164 10.10 19.85 -4.73
N GLU A 165 10.87 20.20 -3.71
CA GLU A 165 10.38 20.92 -2.53
C GLU A 165 9.87 22.33 -2.87
N SER A 166 10.53 23.06 -3.77
CA SER A 166 10.12 24.42 -4.16
C SER A 166 8.92 24.46 -5.11
N THR A 167 8.59 23.35 -5.78
CA THR A 167 7.51 23.27 -6.76
C THR A 167 6.28 22.49 -6.28
N LYS A 168 6.35 21.79 -5.15
CA LYS A 168 5.28 20.93 -4.63
C LYS A 168 3.91 21.58 -4.41
N ALA A 169 3.88 22.90 -4.18
CA ALA A 169 2.66 23.66 -3.90
C ALA A 169 2.20 24.52 -5.09
N LEU A 170 2.83 24.36 -6.26
CA LEU A 170 2.34 25.00 -7.48
C LEU A 170 0.97 24.45 -7.85
N PHE A 171 0.11 25.29 -8.42
CA PHE A 171 -1.26 25.00 -8.86
C PHE A 171 -2.32 24.87 -7.75
N ASP A 172 -1.93 24.87 -6.47
CA ASP A 172 -2.87 24.82 -5.33
C ASP A 172 -3.87 25.99 -5.34
N GLU A 173 -3.40 27.20 -5.65
CA GLU A 173 -4.24 28.41 -5.64
C GLU A 173 -5.27 28.40 -6.78
N GLY A 174 -4.83 28.07 -8.01
CA GLY A 174 -5.74 27.94 -9.16
C GLY A 174 -6.78 26.85 -8.92
N PHE A 175 -6.35 25.72 -8.36
CA PHE A 175 -7.22 24.61 -7.95
C PHE A 175 -8.26 25.02 -6.89
N ALA A 176 -7.83 25.73 -5.84
CA ALA A 176 -8.72 26.19 -4.77
C ALA A 176 -9.83 27.11 -5.32
N ILE A 177 -9.48 28.02 -6.23
CA ILE A 177 -10.45 28.91 -6.87
C ILE A 177 -11.46 28.11 -7.72
N ARG A 178 -11.01 27.14 -8.53
CA ARG A 178 -11.91 26.29 -9.34
C ARG A 178 -12.82 25.43 -8.48
N SER A 179 -12.30 24.85 -7.40
CA SER A 179 -13.08 24.04 -6.46
C SER A 179 -14.19 24.86 -5.80
N LEU A 180 -13.88 26.08 -5.35
CA LEU A 180 -14.85 26.99 -4.75
C LEU A 180 -15.93 27.45 -5.73
N CYS A 181 -15.62 27.51 -7.04
CA CYS A 181 -16.62 27.74 -8.08
C CYS A 181 -17.65 26.61 -8.19
N MET A 182 -17.30 25.37 -7.83
CA MET A 182 -18.19 24.21 -7.91
C MET A 182 -19.09 24.05 -6.69
N VAL A 183 -18.57 24.32 -5.49
CA VAL A 183 -19.26 23.98 -4.22
C VAL A 183 -19.79 25.20 -3.44
N GLY A 184 -19.35 26.42 -3.75
CA GLY A 184 -19.58 27.61 -2.93
C GLY A 184 -18.65 27.68 -1.69
N GLY A 185 -18.37 28.87 -1.13
CA GLY A 185 -17.41 29.05 -0.02
C GLY A 185 -16.85 30.48 0.09
N THR A 186 -15.68 30.73 0.70
CA THR A 186 -15.00 32.06 0.68
C THR A 186 -13.51 31.84 0.46
N TYR A 187 -12.86 32.57 -0.47
CA TYR A 187 -11.41 32.47 -0.70
C TYR A 187 -10.70 33.72 -0.13
N PRO A 188 -9.83 33.56 0.89
CA PRO A 188 -9.13 34.69 1.52
C PRO A 188 -8.25 35.50 0.54
N GLY A 189 -7.62 34.85 -0.45
CA GLY A 189 -6.71 35.48 -1.42
C GLY A 189 -7.37 36.44 -2.41
N LEU A 190 -8.72 36.47 -2.50
CA LEU A 190 -9.50 37.37 -3.36
C LEU A 190 -10.23 38.47 -2.55
N GLY A 191 -9.66 38.88 -1.42
CA GLY A 191 -10.23 39.94 -0.57
C GLY A 191 -11.45 39.49 0.25
N GLY A 192 -11.54 38.20 0.57
CA GLY A 192 -12.58 37.66 1.47
C GLY A 192 -13.99 37.58 0.87
N LYS A 193 -14.11 37.46 -0.46
CA LYS A 193 -15.42 37.32 -1.13
C LYS A 193 -16.03 35.95 -0.91
N THR A 194 -17.29 35.93 -0.49
CA THR A 194 -18.12 34.72 -0.32
C THR A 194 -18.78 34.34 -1.65
N PHE A 195 -18.48 33.13 -2.11
CA PHE A 195 -19.11 32.41 -3.21
C PHE A 195 -20.40 31.75 -2.74
N THR A 196 -21.54 32.25 -3.22
CA THR A 196 -22.78 31.47 -3.24
C THR A 196 -22.66 30.37 -4.31
N LYS A 197 -22.97 29.12 -3.95
CA LYS A 197 -23.20 28.04 -4.93
C LYS A 197 -24.11 28.64 -6.02
N PRO A 198 -23.71 28.64 -7.31
CA PRO A 198 -24.61 29.13 -8.34
C PRO A 198 -25.91 28.35 -8.18
N GLY A 199 -27.03 29.06 -8.11
CA GLY A 199 -28.37 28.48 -7.99
C GLY A 199 -28.70 27.69 -9.25
N LEU A 200 -28.01 26.58 -9.44
CA LEU A 200 -28.23 25.59 -10.47
C LEU A 200 -29.23 24.58 -9.91
N ASP A 201 -30.44 25.06 -9.63
CA ASP A 201 -31.59 24.23 -9.98
C ASP A 201 -31.58 24.21 -11.51
N PHE A 202 -30.98 23.16 -12.08
CA PHE A 202 -30.99 22.92 -13.51
C PHE A 202 -32.41 22.56 -13.92
N ASP A 203 -33.24 23.58 -14.13
CA ASP A 203 -34.52 23.42 -14.79
C ASP A 203 -34.25 23.04 -16.25
N ILE A 204 -34.64 21.81 -16.59
CA ILE A 204 -34.34 21.11 -17.85
C ILE A 204 -35.01 21.82 -19.06
N ASP A 205 -35.87 22.80 -18.79
CA ASP A 205 -36.68 23.51 -19.78
C ASP A 205 -36.14 24.90 -20.18
N ASN A 206 -34.89 25.27 -19.86
CA ASN A 206 -34.33 26.58 -20.25
C ASN A 206 -33.96 26.64 -21.76
N PRO A 207 -34.69 27.42 -22.59
CA PRO A 207 -34.54 27.41 -24.05
C PRO A 207 -33.33 28.22 -24.58
N ASN A 208 -32.43 28.70 -23.71
CA ASN A 208 -31.32 29.61 -24.07
C ASN A 208 -29.93 28.96 -24.09
N PHE A 209 -29.80 27.66 -23.83
CA PHE A 209 -28.59 26.90 -24.13
C PHE A 209 -28.81 26.15 -25.45
N ASP A 210 -27.94 26.37 -26.45
CA ASP A 210 -27.91 25.42 -27.56
C ASP A 210 -27.34 24.08 -27.05
N GLU A 211 -27.86 23.00 -27.62
CA GLU A 211 -27.56 21.62 -27.21
C GLU A 211 -26.05 21.32 -27.33
N ASP A 212 -25.34 22.01 -28.24
CA ASP A 212 -23.91 21.88 -28.49
C ASP A 212 -23.04 22.48 -27.38
N THR A 213 -23.39 23.65 -26.85
CA THR A 213 -22.67 24.31 -25.74
C THR A 213 -22.85 23.54 -24.44
N TYR A 214 -24.06 23.03 -24.19
CA TYR A 214 -24.34 22.14 -23.06
C TYR A 214 -23.54 20.84 -23.17
N TYR A 215 -23.53 20.22 -24.35
CA TYR A 215 -22.77 19.00 -24.60
C TYR A 215 -21.26 19.22 -24.41
N ARG A 216 -20.70 20.34 -24.88
CA ARG A 216 -19.27 20.65 -24.74
C ARG A 216 -18.85 20.92 -23.30
N LEU A 217 -19.62 21.68 -22.53
CA LEU A 217 -19.28 21.98 -21.14
C LEU A 217 -19.42 20.75 -20.24
N THR A 218 -20.45 19.93 -20.45
CA THR A 218 -20.61 18.66 -19.72
C THR A 218 -19.57 17.62 -20.12
N THR A 219 -19.12 17.63 -21.39
CA THR A 219 -18.02 16.77 -21.86
C THR A 219 -16.69 17.20 -21.25
N LEU A 220 -16.34 18.49 -21.29
CA LEU A 220 -15.12 19.03 -20.66
C LEU A 220 -15.09 18.79 -19.13
N TYR A 221 -16.22 18.95 -18.46
CA TYR A 221 -16.34 18.68 -17.03
C TYR A 221 -16.11 17.19 -16.71
N ARG A 222 -16.67 16.30 -17.53
CA ARG A 222 -16.50 14.86 -17.39
C ARG A 222 -15.08 14.42 -17.71
N GLU A 223 -14.51 14.88 -18.83
CA GLU A 223 -13.14 14.57 -19.24
C GLU A 223 -12.10 15.05 -18.23
N SER A 224 -12.31 16.21 -17.59
CA SER A 224 -11.41 16.70 -16.54
C SER A 224 -11.56 15.94 -15.22
N GLY A 225 -12.79 15.54 -14.85
CA GLY A 225 -13.03 14.65 -13.71
C GLY A 225 -12.45 13.25 -13.94
N ASP A 226 -12.62 12.69 -15.14
CA ASP A 226 -12.07 11.40 -15.56
C ASP A 226 -10.53 11.44 -15.52
N ALA A 227 -9.90 12.46 -16.10
CA ALA A 227 -8.45 12.62 -16.07
C ALA A 227 -7.90 12.78 -14.64
N TYR A 228 -8.61 13.47 -13.74
CA TYR A 228 -8.17 13.62 -12.35
C TYR A 228 -8.36 12.32 -11.54
N PHE A 229 -9.45 11.60 -11.78
CA PHE A 229 -9.65 10.26 -11.20
C PHE A 229 -8.57 9.28 -11.66
N ASP A 230 -8.21 9.30 -12.94
CA ASP A 230 -7.14 8.47 -13.49
C ASP A 230 -5.78 8.86 -12.91
N ALA A 231 -5.51 10.16 -12.77
CA ALA A 231 -4.29 10.66 -12.15
C ALA A 231 -4.18 10.23 -10.68
N LEU A 232 -5.26 10.31 -9.90
CA LEU A 232 -5.28 9.83 -8.52
C LEU A 232 -5.11 8.30 -8.44
N SER A 233 -5.77 7.56 -9.35
CA SER A 233 -5.66 6.09 -9.42
C SER A 233 -4.25 5.62 -9.78
N ALA A 234 -3.46 6.45 -10.48
CA ALA A 234 -2.10 6.14 -10.89
C ALA A 234 -1.03 6.52 -9.86
N ARG A 235 -1.41 7.14 -8.73
CA ARG A 235 -0.45 7.49 -7.67
C ARG A 235 0.02 6.24 -6.93
N ASN A 236 1.29 6.23 -6.54
CA ASN A 236 1.90 5.16 -5.75
C ASN A 236 2.14 5.59 -4.29
N ASP A 237 1.33 6.51 -3.77
CA ASP A 237 1.40 6.99 -2.40
C ASP A 237 0.18 6.51 -1.59
N ASP A 238 0.31 6.53 -0.27
CA ASP A 238 -0.75 6.07 0.65
C ASP A 238 -2.00 6.96 0.51
N PRO A 239 -3.15 6.43 0.02
CA PRO A 239 -4.35 7.22 -0.22
C PRO A 239 -4.99 7.75 1.06
N THR A 240 -4.64 7.21 2.23
CA THR A 240 -5.06 7.75 3.53
C THR A 240 -4.35 9.07 3.88
N GLN A 241 -3.24 9.39 3.19
CA GLN A 241 -2.52 10.66 3.33
C GLN A 241 -3.02 11.75 2.37
N TRP A 242 -3.90 11.41 1.42
CA TRP A 242 -4.52 12.40 0.55
C TRP A 242 -5.30 13.44 1.36
N SER A 243 -5.46 14.64 0.80
CA SER A 243 -6.33 15.65 1.38
C SER A 243 -7.78 15.15 1.43
N LYS A 244 -8.56 15.70 2.36
CA LYS A 244 -9.99 15.39 2.46
C LYS A 244 -10.72 15.59 1.11
N ALA A 245 -10.37 16.65 0.38
CA ALA A 245 -11.00 16.95 -0.91
C ALA A 245 -10.66 15.91 -1.99
N GLU A 246 -9.41 15.42 -2.02
CA GLU A 246 -8.99 14.32 -2.91
C GLU A 246 -9.75 13.04 -2.59
N LYS A 247 -9.87 12.66 -1.31
CA LYS A 247 -10.63 11.48 -0.89
C LYS A 247 -12.11 11.60 -1.25
N ASP A 248 -12.73 12.72 -0.91
CA ASP A 248 -14.15 12.97 -1.20
C ASP A 248 -14.43 12.94 -2.71
N PHE A 249 -13.53 13.52 -3.52
CA PHE A 249 -13.62 13.45 -4.99
C PHE A 249 -13.49 12.02 -5.50
N TYR A 250 -12.44 11.31 -5.08
CA TYR A 250 -12.16 9.95 -5.55
C TYR A 250 -13.30 8.98 -5.22
N ILE A 251 -13.80 9.05 -3.97
CA ILE A 251 -14.95 8.27 -3.50
C ILE A 251 -16.18 8.59 -4.36
N ALA A 252 -16.49 9.86 -4.57
CA ALA A 252 -17.67 10.26 -5.34
C ALA A 252 -17.59 9.81 -6.80
N GLU A 253 -16.42 9.89 -7.44
CA GLU A 253 -16.24 9.42 -8.82
C GLU A 253 -16.24 7.90 -8.93
N TYR A 254 -15.61 7.18 -8.00
CA TYR A 254 -15.66 5.72 -7.95
C TYR A 254 -17.12 5.25 -7.81
N GLU A 255 -17.85 5.78 -6.83
CA GLU A 255 -19.23 5.36 -6.52
C GLU A 255 -20.25 5.71 -7.63
N LYS A 256 -19.95 6.69 -8.49
CA LYS A 256 -20.75 6.96 -9.70
C LYS A 256 -20.56 5.89 -10.78
N ARG A 257 -19.38 5.28 -10.84
CA ARG A 257 -18.95 4.36 -11.91
C ARG A 257 -19.08 2.90 -11.52
N GLY A 258 -18.89 2.60 -10.24
CA GLY A 258 -18.84 1.26 -9.66
C GLY A 258 -19.86 1.05 -8.55
N GLN A 259 -19.67 -0.04 -7.80
CA GLN A 259 -20.51 -0.38 -6.66
C GLN A 259 -20.04 0.40 -5.43
N PRO A 260 -20.92 1.19 -4.78
CA PRO A 260 -20.54 1.88 -3.55
C PRO A 260 -20.38 0.88 -2.41
N LEU A 261 -19.30 1.02 -1.64
CA LEU A 261 -19.14 0.35 -0.37
C LEU A 261 -20.19 0.89 0.59
N THR A 262 -21.21 0.07 0.79
CA THR A 262 -22.32 0.29 1.71
C THR A 262 -22.46 -0.95 2.59
N GLY A 263 -23.09 -0.79 3.75
CA GLY A 263 -23.24 -1.89 4.69
C GLY A 263 -23.37 -1.38 6.11
N ASP A 264 -23.73 -2.28 7.01
CA ASP A 264 -23.97 -1.96 8.41
C ASP A 264 -22.73 -1.40 9.09
N VAL A 265 -21.54 -1.98 8.81
CA VAL A 265 -20.25 -1.49 9.33
C VAL A 265 -19.98 -0.04 8.95
N ILE A 266 -20.03 0.29 7.65
CA ILE A 266 -19.73 1.64 7.16
C ILE A 266 -20.76 2.65 7.65
N ASN A 267 -22.04 2.27 7.67
CA ASN A 267 -23.10 3.15 8.17
C ASN A 267 -22.94 3.40 9.68
N SER A 268 -22.63 2.38 10.46
CA SER A 268 -22.43 2.51 11.91
C SER A 268 -21.23 3.38 12.26
N LEU A 269 -20.11 3.24 11.55
CA LEU A 269 -18.93 4.12 11.73
C LEU A 269 -19.28 5.58 11.44
N ARG A 270 -19.95 5.85 10.32
CA ARG A 270 -20.38 7.20 9.94
C ARG A 270 -21.34 7.78 10.98
N ASP A 271 -22.35 7.01 11.40
CA ASP A 271 -23.36 7.48 12.35
C ASP A 271 -22.77 7.74 13.75
N ALA A 272 -21.66 7.08 14.09
CA ALA A 272 -20.87 7.31 15.30
C ALA A 272 -19.85 8.47 15.18
N GLY A 273 -19.72 9.11 14.01
CA GLY A 273 -18.85 10.26 13.79
C GLY A 273 -17.43 9.95 13.30
N TYR A 274 -17.16 8.71 12.87
CA TYR A 274 -15.87 8.29 12.31
C TYR A 274 -15.78 8.58 10.80
N ASP A 275 -16.16 9.80 10.38
CA ASP A 275 -16.24 10.18 8.96
C ASP A 275 -14.89 10.06 8.23
N GLU A 276 -13.78 10.36 8.91
CA GLU A 276 -12.45 10.27 8.30
C GLU A 276 -12.00 8.83 8.12
N ASP A 277 -12.29 7.95 9.07
CA ASP A 277 -12.03 6.51 8.94
C ASP A 277 -12.86 5.89 7.82
N VAL A 278 -14.12 6.30 7.67
CA VAL A 278 -14.94 5.89 6.54
C VAL A 278 -14.32 6.35 5.22
N ARG A 279 -13.76 7.57 5.14
CA ARG A 279 -13.02 8.00 3.94
C ARG A 279 -11.80 7.12 3.70
N ASN A 280 -10.99 6.89 4.72
CA ASN A 280 -9.75 6.10 4.63
C ASN A 280 -10.02 4.65 4.19
N ILE A 281 -11.00 3.99 4.81
CA ILE A 281 -11.42 2.64 4.45
C ILE A 281 -11.87 2.60 2.98
N LYS A 282 -12.72 3.55 2.56
CA LYS A 282 -13.21 3.60 1.17
C LYS A 282 -12.09 3.82 0.17
N VAL A 283 -11.22 4.80 0.38
CA VAL A 283 -10.14 5.06 -0.59
C VAL A 283 -9.18 3.88 -0.69
N LEU A 284 -8.81 3.23 0.43
CA LEU A 284 -7.96 2.03 0.41
C LEU A 284 -8.55 0.93 -0.47
N ILE A 285 -9.82 0.58 -0.25
CA ILE A 285 -10.49 -0.45 -1.06
C ILE A 285 -10.61 0.00 -2.53
N TYR A 286 -11.04 1.23 -2.78
CA TYR A 286 -11.31 1.70 -4.15
C TYR A 286 -10.04 1.82 -5.00
N THR A 287 -8.89 2.12 -4.40
CA THR A 287 -7.58 2.14 -5.06
C THR A 287 -6.90 0.76 -5.12
N THR A 288 -7.44 -0.25 -4.43
CA THR A 288 -6.89 -1.62 -4.48
C THR A 288 -7.00 -2.18 -5.91
N GLU A 289 -5.98 -2.92 -6.33
CA GLU A 289 -5.97 -3.60 -7.64
C GLU A 289 -7.00 -4.73 -7.72
N GLU A 290 -7.41 -5.07 -8.95
CA GLU A 290 -8.16 -6.31 -9.19
C GLU A 290 -7.22 -7.52 -9.13
N PRO A 291 -7.68 -8.70 -8.66
CA PRO A 291 -9.07 -9.03 -8.31
C PRO A 291 -9.47 -8.68 -6.87
N TYR A 292 -8.53 -8.22 -6.03
CA TYR A 292 -8.72 -8.09 -4.59
C TYR A 292 -9.85 -7.11 -4.22
N ARG A 293 -9.93 -6.00 -4.95
CA ARG A 293 -11.00 -5.00 -4.75
C ARG A 293 -12.39 -5.61 -4.91
N SER A 294 -12.65 -6.29 -6.02
CA SER A 294 -13.97 -6.89 -6.28
C SER A 294 -14.24 -8.08 -5.35
N ALA A 295 -13.22 -8.93 -5.13
CA ALA A 295 -13.29 -10.04 -4.18
C ALA A 295 -13.72 -9.57 -2.78
N PHE A 296 -13.22 -8.43 -2.33
CA PHE A 296 -13.59 -7.84 -1.05
C PHE A 296 -14.97 -7.17 -1.12
N LEU A 297 -15.18 -6.20 -2.02
CA LEU A 297 -16.39 -5.38 -2.09
C LEU A 297 -17.68 -6.20 -2.25
N GLU A 298 -17.67 -7.24 -3.07
CA GLU A 298 -18.85 -8.04 -3.35
C GLU A 298 -19.28 -8.90 -2.16
N ASN A 299 -18.35 -9.19 -1.25
CA ASN A 299 -18.55 -10.17 -0.19
C ASN A 299 -18.65 -9.57 1.22
N VAL A 300 -18.27 -8.31 1.44
CA VAL A 300 -18.31 -7.71 2.79
C VAL A 300 -19.54 -6.88 3.11
N MET A 301 -20.38 -6.51 2.13
CA MET A 301 -21.51 -5.59 2.35
C MET A 301 -22.59 -6.13 3.32
N PHE A 302 -22.59 -7.44 3.55
CA PHE A 302 -23.56 -8.13 4.42
C PHE A 302 -23.09 -8.26 5.87
N THR A 303 -21.84 -7.92 6.14
CA THR A 303 -21.22 -8.01 7.45
C THR A 303 -21.73 -6.91 8.37
N LYS A 304 -22.04 -7.27 9.61
CA LYS A 304 -22.52 -6.38 10.66
C LYS A 304 -21.40 -5.86 11.53
N LEU A 305 -21.65 -4.74 12.21
CA LEU A 305 -20.79 -4.30 13.31
C LEU A 305 -21.36 -4.81 14.64
N GLY A 306 -20.64 -5.74 15.28
CA GLY A 306 -21.04 -6.32 16.56
C GLY A 306 -20.80 -5.35 17.71
N ASP A 307 -19.55 -4.93 17.90
CA ASP A 307 -19.14 -3.88 18.84
C ASP A 307 -17.96 -3.10 18.25
N MET A 308 -18.10 -1.78 18.20
CA MET A 308 -17.08 -0.87 17.65
C MET A 308 -16.05 -0.41 18.69
N HIS A 309 -16.31 -0.64 19.98
CA HIS A 309 -15.36 -0.38 21.08
C HIS A 309 -15.05 -1.67 21.83
N TYR A 310 -14.93 -2.77 21.08
CA TYR A 310 -14.70 -4.08 21.66
C TYR A 310 -13.36 -4.10 22.40
N LYS A 311 -13.38 -4.45 23.68
CA LYS A 311 -12.19 -4.40 24.55
C LYS A 311 -11.29 -5.64 24.47
N GLY A 312 -11.73 -6.68 23.74
CA GLY A 312 -10.94 -7.88 23.51
C GLY A 312 -10.17 -7.79 22.19
N THR A 313 -9.51 -8.88 21.82
CA THR A 313 -8.89 -9.01 20.49
C THR A 313 -9.96 -8.89 19.41
N ALA A 314 -9.70 -8.04 18.42
CA ALA A 314 -10.59 -7.92 17.28
C ALA A 314 -10.82 -9.29 16.64
N HIS A 315 -12.05 -9.56 16.21
CA HIS A 315 -12.39 -10.81 15.57
C HIS A 315 -13.65 -10.68 14.71
N TYR A 316 -13.74 -11.50 13.66
CA TYR A 316 -14.98 -11.82 12.98
C TYR A 316 -15.70 -12.99 13.66
N SER A 317 -17.02 -12.87 13.82
CA SER A 317 -17.90 -13.95 14.30
C SER A 317 -18.74 -14.50 13.14
N PRO A 318 -18.42 -15.69 12.60
CA PRO A 318 -19.16 -16.31 11.50
C PRO A 318 -20.64 -16.54 11.82
N GLY A 319 -20.96 -16.90 13.07
CA GLY A 319 -22.32 -17.18 13.50
C GLY A 319 -23.24 -15.96 13.55
N GLU A 320 -22.68 -14.78 13.82
CA GLU A 320 -23.42 -13.52 13.84
C GLU A 320 -23.28 -12.73 12.52
N ASN A 321 -22.33 -13.16 11.68
CA ASN A 321 -21.80 -12.41 10.54
C ASN A 321 -21.45 -10.97 10.94
N ALA A 322 -20.69 -10.83 12.03
CA ALA A 322 -20.39 -9.55 12.65
C ALA A 322 -18.90 -9.42 12.99
N ILE A 323 -18.35 -8.23 12.81
CA ILE A 323 -17.00 -7.89 13.27
C ILE A 323 -17.05 -7.19 14.63
N TYR A 324 -16.10 -7.50 15.49
CA TYR A 324 -15.87 -6.84 16.77
C TYR A 324 -14.48 -6.24 16.75
N LEU A 325 -14.37 -4.93 16.92
CA LEU A 325 -13.09 -4.24 16.89
C LEU A 325 -13.12 -3.02 17.80
N ASN A 326 -11.95 -2.45 18.08
CA ASN A 326 -11.83 -1.17 18.76
C ASN A 326 -11.43 -0.09 17.75
N VAL A 327 -12.39 0.68 17.25
CA VAL A 327 -12.15 1.73 16.24
C VAL A 327 -11.25 2.84 16.77
N ASP A 328 -11.18 3.02 18.09
CA ASP A 328 -10.32 4.04 18.72
C ASP A 328 -8.82 3.72 18.52
N GLU A 329 -8.49 2.48 18.16
CA GLU A 329 -7.11 2.05 17.87
C GLU A 329 -6.65 2.39 16.45
N PHE A 330 -7.57 2.80 15.55
CA PHE A 330 -7.23 3.23 14.19
C PHE A 330 -6.31 4.46 14.15
N HIS A 331 -6.15 5.17 15.27
CA HIS A 331 -5.36 6.40 15.33
C HIS A 331 -4.02 6.25 16.03
N PHE A 332 -3.61 5.02 16.42
CA PHE A 332 -2.43 4.81 17.25
C PHE A 332 -1.13 5.36 16.62
N LEU A 333 -1.00 5.34 15.28
CA LEU A 333 0.15 5.87 14.54
C LEU A 333 -0.19 6.99 13.53
N GLY A 334 -1.36 7.63 13.66
CA GLY A 334 -1.83 8.69 12.76
C GLY A 334 -2.93 8.23 11.80
N THR A 335 -2.88 8.64 10.52
CA THR A 335 -3.85 8.27 9.47
C THR A 335 -3.18 7.46 8.37
N ARG A 336 -2.44 6.41 8.72
CA ARG A 336 -1.72 5.56 7.74
C ARG A 336 -2.52 4.32 7.39
N ALA A 337 -2.31 3.76 6.20
CA ALA A 337 -2.97 2.54 5.76
C ALA A 337 -2.85 1.38 6.77
N SER A 338 -1.67 1.22 7.39
CA SER A 338 -1.39 0.16 8.37
C SER A 338 -2.28 0.20 9.62
N ASN A 339 -2.86 1.36 9.97
CA ASN A 339 -3.78 1.43 11.10
C ASN A 339 -5.13 0.74 10.85
N TYR A 340 -5.48 0.53 9.58
CA TYR A 340 -6.71 -0.14 9.17
C TYR A 340 -6.50 -1.64 8.93
N ARG A 341 -5.26 -2.15 9.10
CA ARG A 341 -4.92 -3.55 8.84
C ARG A 341 -5.82 -4.52 9.61
N THR A 342 -5.99 -4.34 10.91
CA THR A 342 -6.85 -5.21 11.73
C THR A 342 -8.29 -5.18 11.22
N PHE A 343 -8.81 -4.02 10.83
CA PHE A 343 -10.12 -3.93 10.22
C PHE A 343 -10.21 -4.75 8.92
N PHE A 344 -9.23 -4.63 8.03
CA PHE A 344 -9.20 -5.37 6.77
C PHE A 344 -8.98 -6.87 6.95
N HIS A 345 -8.18 -7.27 7.93
CA HIS A 345 -7.99 -8.66 8.32
C HIS A 345 -9.33 -9.28 8.75
N GLU A 346 -10.03 -8.69 9.73
CA GLU A 346 -11.32 -9.22 10.18
C GLU A 346 -12.41 -9.17 9.12
N MET A 347 -12.41 -8.13 8.28
CA MET A 347 -13.34 -8.05 7.17
C MET A 347 -13.03 -9.05 6.06
N SER A 348 -11.78 -9.49 5.92
CA SER A 348 -11.40 -10.52 4.95
C SER A 348 -11.85 -11.91 5.40
N HIS A 349 -11.83 -12.21 6.70
CA HIS A 349 -12.54 -13.37 7.27
C HIS A 349 -14.02 -13.36 6.89
N ALA A 350 -14.66 -12.19 6.99
CA ALA A 350 -16.04 -12.03 6.61
C ALA A 350 -16.26 -12.23 5.09
N ALA A 351 -15.38 -11.69 4.24
CA ALA A 351 -15.45 -11.85 2.79
C ALA A 351 -15.35 -13.34 2.38
N ASP A 352 -14.37 -14.05 2.94
CA ASP A 352 -14.11 -15.47 2.70
C ASP A 352 -15.31 -16.34 3.09
N HIS A 353 -15.89 -16.09 4.27
CA HIS A 353 -17.07 -16.80 4.75
C HIS A 353 -18.35 -16.42 3.97
N ASN A 354 -18.55 -15.14 3.67
CA ASN A 354 -19.74 -14.67 2.94
C ASN A 354 -19.78 -15.20 1.51
N TYR A 355 -18.64 -15.25 0.81
CA TYR A 355 -18.59 -15.82 -0.53
C TYR A 355 -19.11 -17.25 -0.56
N SER A 356 -18.60 -18.10 0.33
CA SER A 356 -19.05 -19.50 0.45
C SER A 356 -20.53 -19.62 0.82
N ASN A 357 -21.04 -18.77 1.70
CA ASN A 357 -22.46 -18.77 2.05
C ASN A 357 -23.34 -18.38 0.85
N ILE A 358 -22.94 -17.36 0.10
CA ILE A 358 -23.72 -16.82 -1.02
C ILE A 358 -23.67 -17.74 -2.24
N LYS A 359 -22.48 -18.21 -2.61
CA LYS A 359 -22.27 -18.99 -3.85
C LYS A 359 -22.43 -20.48 -3.65
N ASN A 360 -21.90 -21.00 -2.53
CA ASN A 360 -21.79 -22.44 -2.30
C ASN A 360 -22.82 -22.96 -1.29
N ASN A 361 -23.63 -22.09 -0.68
CA ASN A 361 -24.56 -22.43 0.41
C ASN A 361 -23.84 -23.23 1.51
N SER A 362 -22.61 -22.81 1.82
CA SER A 362 -21.68 -23.47 2.73
C SER A 362 -21.18 -22.48 3.79
N ASN A 363 -21.22 -22.89 5.06
CA ASN A 363 -20.64 -22.13 6.17
C ASN A 363 -19.11 -22.32 6.29
N VAL A 364 -18.50 -23.07 5.38
CA VAL A 364 -17.05 -23.30 5.33
C VAL A 364 -16.44 -22.22 4.42
N PRO A 365 -15.50 -21.39 4.90
CA PRO A 365 -14.83 -20.38 4.08
C PRO A 365 -14.27 -20.95 2.77
N ILE A 366 -14.23 -20.14 1.72
CA ILE A 366 -13.77 -20.59 0.40
C ILE A 366 -12.30 -20.98 0.46
N SER A 367 -11.47 -20.25 1.21
CA SER A 367 -10.06 -20.60 1.42
C SER A 367 -9.85 -22.03 1.98
N GLN A 368 -10.74 -22.50 2.85
CA GLN A 368 -10.69 -23.85 3.43
C GLN A 368 -11.19 -24.94 2.50
N SER A 369 -12.15 -24.60 1.64
CA SER A 369 -12.84 -25.55 0.77
C SER A 369 -12.35 -25.52 -0.67
N TYR A 370 -11.47 -24.57 -1.01
CA TYR A 370 -10.85 -24.43 -2.32
C TYR A 370 -10.03 -25.67 -2.66
N VAL A 371 -10.26 -26.19 -3.87
CA VAL A 371 -9.51 -27.31 -4.45
C VAL A 371 -9.18 -26.95 -5.88
N ASP A 372 -7.89 -26.94 -6.20
CA ASP A 372 -7.41 -26.63 -7.55
C ASP A 372 -7.73 -27.75 -8.55
N LYS A 373 -7.41 -27.52 -9.83
CA LYS A 373 -7.57 -28.51 -10.92
C LYS A 373 -6.79 -29.81 -10.72
N ASN A 374 -5.79 -29.82 -9.84
CA ASN A 374 -4.96 -30.98 -9.52
C ASN A 374 -5.45 -31.73 -8.28
N GLY A 375 -6.53 -31.26 -7.64
CA GLY A 375 -7.06 -31.85 -6.41
C GLY A 375 -6.31 -31.43 -5.14
N LYS A 376 -5.50 -30.37 -5.20
CA LYS A 376 -4.80 -29.81 -4.04
C LYS A 376 -5.59 -28.66 -3.42
N THR A 377 -5.63 -28.63 -2.09
CA THR A 377 -6.25 -27.54 -1.33
C THR A 377 -5.29 -26.37 -1.14
N PHE A 378 -5.81 -25.19 -0.76
CA PHE A 378 -4.96 -24.08 -0.36
C PHE A 378 -4.10 -24.43 0.86
N GLY A 379 -4.66 -25.19 1.81
CA GLY A 379 -3.92 -25.73 2.95
C GLY A 379 -2.75 -26.63 2.56
N ASP A 380 -2.88 -27.46 1.52
CA ASP A 380 -1.79 -28.30 1.02
C ASP A 380 -0.62 -27.46 0.52
N TYR A 381 -0.88 -26.35 -0.17
CA TYR A 381 0.15 -25.44 -0.67
C TYR A 381 0.86 -24.71 0.47
N ILE A 382 0.14 -24.17 1.46
CA ILE A 382 0.75 -23.49 2.61
C ILE A 382 1.58 -24.49 3.43
N LYS A 383 1.06 -25.70 3.66
CA LYS A 383 1.80 -26.74 4.38
C LYS A 383 3.08 -27.13 3.64
N ALA A 384 3.00 -27.34 2.32
CA ALA A 384 4.16 -27.66 1.49
C ALA A 384 5.19 -26.52 1.48
N ASP A 385 4.75 -25.26 1.50
CA ASP A 385 5.63 -24.09 1.62
C ASP A 385 6.49 -24.17 2.89
N VAL A 386 5.86 -24.37 4.06
CA VAL A 386 6.56 -24.50 5.34
C VAL A 386 7.51 -25.71 5.33
N GLU A 387 7.05 -26.87 4.84
CA GLU A 387 7.89 -28.08 4.77
C GLU A 387 9.10 -27.88 3.85
N ASN A 388 8.93 -27.25 2.69
CA ASN A 388 9.98 -26.99 1.73
C ASN A 388 11.01 -25.98 2.27
N THR A 389 10.55 -24.92 2.94
CA THR A 389 11.44 -23.96 3.61
C THR A 389 12.31 -24.64 4.67
N ILE A 390 11.71 -25.51 5.50
CA ILE A 390 12.48 -26.29 6.49
C ILE A 390 13.53 -27.18 5.80
N ARG A 391 13.16 -27.88 4.73
CA ARG A 391 14.08 -28.77 3.99
C ARG A 391 15.21 -27.99 3.32
N ALA A 392 14.91 -26.83 2.73
CA ALA A 392 15.93 -25.96 2.14
C ALA A 392 16.96 -25.48 3.17
N GLU A 393 16.52 -25.16 4.39
CA GLU A 393 17.40 -24.76 5.49
C GLU A 393 18.22 -25.94 6.05
N VAL A 394 17.67 -27.16 6.03
CA VAL A 394 18.46 -28.38 6.34
C VAL A 394 19.57 -28.56 5.30
N ASP A 395 19.27 -28.36 4.02
CA ASP A 395 20.25 -28.43 2.93
C ASP A 395 21.36 -27.40 3.08
N GLU A 396 20.99 -26.16 3.37
CA GLU A 396 21.95 -25.09 3.61
C GLU A 396 22.83 -25.38 4.84
N TYR A 397 22.25 -25.97 5.90
CA TYR A 397 23.01 -26.41 7.05
C TYR A 397 24.03 -27.51 6.70
N ILE A 398 23.64 -28.52 5.92
CA ILE A 398 24.52 -29.60 5.46
C ILE A 398 25.70 -29.04 4.68
N GLU A 399 25.43 -28.11 3.75
CA GLU A 399 26.44 -27.45 2.94
C GLU A 399 27.39 -26.58 3.80
N LYS A 400 26.85 -25.68 4.62
CA LYS A 400 27.63 -24.78 5.50
C LYS A 400 28.52 -25.53 6.48
N LYS A 401 28.10 -26.71 6.94
CA LYS A 401 28.87 -27.56 7.85
C LYS A 401 29.76 -28.57 7.13
N ASN A 402 29.73 -28.61 5.80
CA ASN A 402 30.48 -29.54 4.96
C ASN A 402 30.30 -30.99 5.43
N LEU A 403 29.04 -31.38 5.69
CA LEU A 403 28.71 -32.73 6.16
C LEU A 403 28.73 -33.70 4.97
N ASN A 404 29.52 -34.75 5.08
CA ASN A 404 29.61 -35.78 4.05
C ASN A 404 28.58 -36.90 4.33
N LEU A 405 27.30 -36.61 4.05
CA LEU A 405 26.18 -37.54 4.22
C LEU A 405 25.87 -38.27 2.91
N THR A 406 25.42 -39.53 2.98
CA THR A 406 24.80 -40.18 1.82
C THR A 406 23.45 -39.56 1.48
N ALA A 407 22.89 -39.87 0.31
CA ALA A 407 21.56 -39.39 -0.07
C ALA A 407 20.47 -39.85 0.92
N GLU A 408 20.59 -41.09 1.43
CA GLU A 408 19.68 -41.63 2.44
C GLU A 408 19.83 -40.95 3.79
N GLU A 409 21.06 -40.67 4.23
CA GLU A 409 21.32 -39.95 5.49
C GLU A 409 20.85 -38.50 5.43
N LYS A 410 21.07 -37.82 4.29
CA LYS A 410 20.56 -36.48 4.01
C LYS A 410 19.03 -36.46 4.10
N LYS A 411 18.37 -37.34 3.34
CA LYS A 411 16.90 -37.43 3.34
C LYS A 411 16.35 -37.73 4.73
N LYS A 412 17.01 -38.63 5.47
CA LYS A 412 16.62 -38.92 6.85
C LYS A 412 16.73 -37.68 7.75
N LEU A 413 17.80 -36.90 7.62
CA LEU A 413 17.98 -35.68 8.42
C LEU A 413 16.91 -34.63 8.10
N GLU A 414 16.59 -34.44 6.81
CA GLU A 414 15.48 -33.60 6.38
C GLU A 414 14.15 -34.07 7.00
N ASP A 415 13.79 -35.34 6.81
CA ASP A 415 12.54 -35.91 7.31
C ASP A 415 12.44 -35.82 8.83
N ASP A 416 13.52 -36.12 9.56
CA ASP A 416 13.58 -36.00 11.02
C ASP A 416 13.37 -34.55 11.47
N VAL A 417 14.08 -33.57 10.89
CA VAL A 417 14.00 -32.16 11.30
C VAL A 417 12.64 -31.55 10.93
N THR A 418 12.14 -31.81 9.72
CA THR A 418 10.79 -31.39 9.31
C THR A 418 9.72 -31.98 10.22
N HIS A 419 9.78 -33.30 10.49
CA HIS A 419 8.84 -33.95 11.40
C HIS A 419 8.90 -33.34 12.82
N LEU A 420 10.09 -33.06 13.35
CA LEU A 420 10.23 -32.47 14.68
C LEU A 420 9.66 -31.04 14.76
N LEU A 421 9.83 -30.21 13.72
CA LEU A 421 9.28 -28.85 13.68
C LEU A 421 7.77 -28.86 13.48
N MET A 422 7.27 -29.62 12.51
CA MET A 422 5.85 -29.67 12.16
C MET A 422 5.01 -30.37 13.26
N ASN A 423 5.55 -31.39 13.93
CA ASN A 423 4.82 -32.16 14.95
C ASN A 423 5.05 -31.71 16.40
N THR A 424 5.58 -30.50 16.58
CA THR A 424 5.57 -29.85 17.89
C THR A 424 4.27 -29.05 18.01
N ALA A 425 3.41 -29.38 18.98
CA ALA A 425 2.15 -28.66 19.19
C ALA A 425 2.33 -27.42 20.09
N ASP A 426 3.23 -27.47 21.07
CA ASP A 426 3.47 -26.37 22.00
C ASP A 426 4.95 -26.31 22.31
N TYR A 427 5.70 -25.59 21.47
CA TYR A 427 7.15 -25.51 21.62
C TYR A 427 7.55 -24.83 22.94
N LYS A 428 6.76 -23.86 23.41
CA LYS A 428 7.06 -23.08 24.61
C LYS A 428 7.03 -23.97 25.87
N ASN A 429 6.00 -24.80 25.99
CA ASN A 429 5.80 -25.63 27.19
C ASN A 429 6.32 -27.08 27.01
N ASN A 430 6.42 -27.58 25.78
CA ASN A 430 6.82 -28.96 25.48
C ASN A 430 7.69 -29.05 24.20
N PRO A 431 8.92 -28.49 24.22
CA PRO A 431 9.82 -28.58 23.08
C PRO A 431 10.23 -30.03 22.80
N PRO A 432 10.52 -30.39 21.53
CA PRO A 432 10.80 -31.76 21.16
C PRO A 432 12.09 -32.28 21.82
N LYS A 433 12.04 -33.54 22.27
CA LYS A 433 13.20 -34.24 22.83
C LYS A 433 13.99 -34.90 21.69
N ILE A 434 15.21 -34.42 21.47
CA ILE A 434 16.08 -34.89 20.40
C ILE A 434 17.34 -35.52 21.00
N ASP A 435 17.48 -36.83 20.82
CA ASP A 435 18.60 -37.62 21.33
C ASP A 435 19.79 -37.66 20.35
N ASP A 436 19.52 -37.71 19.04
CA ASP A 436 20.57 -37.69 18.03
C ASP A 436 21.29 -36.33 17.99
N ALA A 437 22.62 -36.36 18.14
CA ALA A 437 23.43 -35.15 18.27
C ALA A 437 23.51 -34.33 16.97
N LEU A 438 23.42 -34.97 15.81
CA LEU A 438 23.44 -34.30 14.51
C LEU A 438 22.09 -33.63 14.26
N THR A 439 20.99 -34.38 14.37
CA THR A 439 19.60 -33.89 14.25
C THR A 439 19.36 -32.73 15.21
N LYS A 440 19.81 -32.83 16.46
CA LYS A 440 19.65 -31.75 17.45
C LYS A 440 20.36 -30.45 17.06
N LYS A 441 21.55 -30.54 16.46
CA LYS A 441 22.30 -29.36 16.01
C LYS A 441 21.68 -28.77 14.75
N CYS A 442 21.28 -29.61 13.81
CA CYS A 442 20.59 -29.20 12.58
C CYS A 442 19.27 -28.50 12.92
N TYR A 443 18.40 -29.17 13.70
CA TYR A 443 17.13 -28.62 14.19
C TYR A 443 17.28 -27.22 14.80
N LYS A 444 18.23 -27.03 15.72
CA LYS A 444 18.46 -25.73 16.36
C LYS A 444 18.92 -24.65 15.38
N SER A 445 19.74 -25.02 14.39
CA SER A 445 20.24 -24.10 13.38
C SER A 445 19.13 -23.69 12.42
N VAL A 446 18.40 -24.66 11.88
CA VAL A 446 17.27 -24.46 10.97
C VAL A 446 16.19 -23.62 11.64
N ARG A 447 15.80 -23.98 12.87
CA ARG A 447 14.82 -23.23 13.66
C ARG A 447 15.21 -21.76 13.81
N LEU A 448 16.46 -21.49 14.19
CA LEU A 448 16.96 -20.12 14.37
C LEU A 448 17.06 -19.37 13.04
N SER A 449 17.45 -20.04 11.96
CA SER A 449 17.58 -19.44 10.63
C SER A 449 16.22 -18.94 10.14
N ILE A 450 15.22 -19.82 10.17
CA ILE A 450 13.83 -19.49 9.78
C ILE A 450 13.25 -18.43 10.72
N GLU A 451 13.46 -18.53 12.04
CA GLU A 451 13.02 -17.51 13.00
C GLU A 451 13.58 -16.13 12.65
N MET A 452 14.87 -16.03 12.33
CA MET A 452 15.50 -14.77 11.93
C MET A 452 15.01 -14.26 10.59
N ASP A 453 14.82 -15.15 9.62
CA ASP A 453 14.32 -14.80 8.30
C ASP A 453 12.86 -14.28 8.38
N LEU A 454 12.02 -14.95 9.17
CA LEU A 454 10.66 -14.50 9.45
C LEU A 454 10.65 -13.13 10.16
N ILE A 455 11.58 -12.85 11.08
CA ILE A 455 11.73 -11.53 11.74
C ILE A 455 12.05 -10.41 10.75
N VAL A 456 12.84 -10.70 9.72
CA VAL A 456 13.34 -9.67 8.79
C VAL A 456 12.43 -9.52 7.57
N ASN A 457 11.95 -10.65 7.04
CA ASN A 457 11.28 -10.74 5.74
C ASN A 457 9.87 -11.31 5.83
N GLY A 458 9.57 -12.10 6.87
CA GLY A 458 8.34 -12.90 6.93
C GLY A 458 7.06 -12.10 7.13
N GLY A 459 7.12 -10.87 7.67
CA GLY A 459 5.92 -10.06 7.93
C GLY A 459 4.79 -10.89 8.56
N ILE A 460 3.69 -11.03 7.83
CA ILE A 460 2.49 -11.80 8.19
C ILE A 460 2.62 -13.33 8.07
N ALA A 461 3.58 -13.84 7.30
CA ALA A 461 3.79 -15.28 7.14
C ALA A 461 4.17 -15.98 8.46
N ARG A 462 4.61 -15.20 9.46
CA ARG A 462 4.91 -15.63 10.83
C ARG A 462 3.79 -16.44 11.45
N ASP A 463 2.54 -16.03 11.23
CA ASP A 463 1.39 -16.67 11.86
C ASP A 463 1.15 -18.05 11.27
N MET A 464 1.32 -18.20 9.95
CA MET A 464 1.17 -19.51 9.29
C MET A 464 2.31 -20.46 9.67
N TYR A 465 3.55 -19.95 9.64
CA TYR A 465 4.72 -20.73 10.03
C TYR A 465 4.66 -21.13 11.51
N GLY A 466 4.20 -20.25 12.39
CA GLY A 466 3.92 -20.54 13.79
C GLY A 466 2.85 -21.61 13.96
N GLY A 467 1.72 -21.46 13.25
CA GLY A 467 0.60 -22.39 13.29
C GLY A 467 0.94 -23.81 12.84
N TYR A 468 1.80 -23.96 11.83
CA TYR A 468 2.27 -25.27 11.39
C TYR A 468 3.38 -25.87 12.27
N THR A 469 4.06 -25.08 13.10
CA THR A 469 5.22 -25.54 13.87
C THR A 469 5.07 -25.45 15.39
N GLY A 470 3.85 -25.28 15.90
CA GLY A 470 3.64 -25.18 17.35
C GLY A 470 4.29 -23.95 17.98
N ASN A 471 4.43 -22.88 17.21
CA ASN A 471 5.24 -21.70 17.54
C ASN A 471 6.70 -22.04 17.88
N SER A 472 7.29 -23.00 17.16
CA SER A 472 8.73 -23.29 17.24
C SER A 472 9.61 -22.11 16.85
N PHE A 473 9.06 -21.16 16.09
CA PHE A 473 9.62 -19.85 15.80
C PHE A 473 8.92 -18.83 16.73
N PRO A 474 9.41 -18.63 17.98
CA PRO A 474 8.74 -17.77 18.94
C PRO A 474 8.84 -16.31 18.49
N LEU A 475 7.71 -15.75 18.09
CA LEU A 475 7.57 -14.33 17.79
C LEU A 475 6.41 -13.82 18.63
N ASP A 476 6.60 -12.66 19.28
CA ASP A 476 5.66 -12.10 20.26
C ASP A 476 4.28 -11.72 19.68
N SER A 477 4.02 -11.96 18.38
CA SER A 477 2.94 -11.37 17.61
C SER A 477 2.00 -12.34 16.87
N GLY A 478 2.02 -13.65 17.15
CA GLY A 478 1.14 -14.61 16.44
C GLY A 478 0.13 -15.34 17.34
N HIS A 479 -0.93 -15.90 16.75
CA HIS A 479 -1.89 -16.74 17.47
C HIS A 479 -1.16 -17.90 18.17
N TYR A 480 -1.16 -17.89 19.51
CA TYR A 480 -0.56 -18.97 20.27
C TYR A 480 -1.30 -20.28 20.03
N VAL A 481 -0.54 -21.33 19.74
CA VAL A 481 -1.07 -22.70 19.65
C VAL A 481 -1.61 -23.15 21.02
N TYR A 482 -1.23 -22.50 22.12
CA TYR A 482 -1.89 -22.61 23.42
C TYR A 482 -1.71 -21.30 24.19
N TYR A 483 -2.80 -20.62 24.60
CA TYR A 483 -2.72 -19.49 25.53
C TYR A 483 -3.69 -19.67 26.69
N LYS A 484 -3.12 -19.74 27.90
CA LYS A 484 -3.88 -19.77 29.15
C LYS A 484 -3.75 -18.40 29.82
N GLU A 485 -4.82 -17.60 29.77
CA GLU A 485 -4.91 -16.35 30.52
C GLU A 485 -6.18 -16.35 31.37
N ASN A 486 -6.04 -15.98 32.65
CA ASN A 486 -7.15 -15.63 33.54
C ASN A 486 -8.30 -16.66 33.60
N ASP A 487 -8.00 -17.95 33.76
CA ASP A 487 -8.98 -19.05 33.87
C ASP A 487 -9.88 -19.28 32.63
N LEU A 488 -9.54 -18.70 31.47
CA LEU A 488 -10.16 -18.99 30.18
C LEU A 488 -9.23 -19.91 29.36
N ASP A 489 -9.75 -21.09 29.00
CA ASP A 489 -9.04 -22.11 28.24
C ASP A 489 -9.22 -21.82 26.73
N PHE A 490 -8.35 -20.97 26.18
CA PHE A 490 -8.32 -20.75 24.73
C PHE A 490 -7.58 -21.92 24.09
N GLY A 491 -8.35 -22.84 23.51
CA GLY A 491 -7.83 -24.06 22.92
C GLY A 491 -6.86 -23.81 21.77
N TYR A 492 -6.11 -24.85 21.42
CA TYR A 492 -5.33 -24.98 20.20
C TYR A 492 -6.06 -24.51 18.94
N TYR A 493 -5.79 -23.28 18.51
CA TYR A 493 -6.43 -22.68 17.32
C TYR A 493 -6.01 -23.37 16.02
N TRP A 494 -4.75 -23.79 15.94
CA TRP A 494 -4.14 -24.31 14.71
C TRP A 494 -4.27 -25.83 14.55
N VAL A 495 -4.51 -26.57 15.62
CA VAL A 495 -4.51 -28.04 15.61
C VAL A 495 -5.84 -28.61 16.12
N GLU A 496 -6.26 -29.74 15.57
CA GLU A 496 -7.43 -30.46 16.06
C GLU A 496 -7.21 -30.91 17.50
N GLN A 497 -8.30 -30.98 18.27
CA GLN A 497 -8.26 -31.30 19.69
C GLN A 497 -9.16 -32.46 20.05
N THR A 498 -8.67 -33.28 20.98
CA THR A 498 -9.48 -34.25 21.71
C THR A 498 -9.37 -33.97 23.21
N THR A 499 -10.11 -34.73 24.02
CA THR A 499 -10.07 -34.62 25.49
C THR A 499 -9.42 -35.87 26.06
N ASP A 500 -8.36 -35.70 26.84
CA ASP A 500 -7.67 -36.81 27.51
C ASP A 500 -8.52 -37.41 28.65
N SER A 501 -8.04 -38.49 29.27
CA SER A 501 -8.73 -39.15 30.38
C SER A 501 -8.90 -38.29 31.64
N ASN A 502 -8.17 -37.18 31.74
CA ASN A 502 -8.20 -36.24 32.86
C ASN A 502 -9.09 -35.02 32.56
N GLY A 503 -9.69 -34.95 31.37
CA GLY A 503 -10.52 -33.82 30.94
C GLY A 503 -9.74 -32.68 30.30
N ASN A 504 -8.43 -32.83 30.05
CA ASN A 504 -7.62 -31.79 29.41
C ASN A 504 -7.78 -31.84 27.90
N LYS A 505 -7.80 -30.68 27.25
CA LYS A 505 -7.68 -30.59 25.79
C LYS A 505 -6.25 -30.94 25.36
N VAL A 506 -6.12 -31.85 24.41
CA VAL A 506 -4.84 -32.29 23.85
C VAL A 506 -4.91 -32.36 22.32
N PRO A 507 -3.79 -32.15 21.61
CA PRO A 507 -3.75 -32.28 20.15
C PRO A 507 -4.16 -33.68 19.68
N VAL A 508 -4.82 -33.74 18.52
CA VAL A 508 -5.09 -34.99 17.80
C VAL A 508 -3.86 -35.36 16.97
N TYR A 509 -3.51 -36.64 16.98
CA TYR A 509 -2.46 -37.20 16.15
C TYR A 509 -3.04 -38.26 15.22
N ASP A 510 -2.55 -38.32 13.98
CA ASP A 510 -2.91 -39.34 13.00
C ASP A 510 -2.27 -40.70 13.34
N GLU A 511 -2.53 -41.72 12.51
CA GLU A 511 -1.98 -43.08 12.69
C GLU A 511 -0.45 -43.15 12.58
N ASN A 512 0.18 -42.13 12.00
CA ASN A 512 1.62 -42.01 11.85
C ASN A 512 2.25 -41.15 12.97
N GLY A 513 1.45 -40.67 13.92
CA GLY A 513 1.89 -39.81 15.01
C GLY A 513 2.13 -38.36 14.57
N ASN A 514 1.60 -37.93 13.43
CA ASN A 514 1.63 -36.52 13.03
C ASN A 514 0.46 -35.76 13.63
N ILE A 515 0.66 -34.49 13.95
CA ILE A 515 -0.39 -33.57 14.36
C ILE A 515 -1.42 -33.43 13.24
N VAL A 516 -2.69 -33.48 13.62
CA VAL A 516 -3.80 -33.13 12.73
C VAL A 516 -4.12 -31.64 12.88
N TYR A 517 -4.02 -30.88 11.80
CA TYR A 517 -4.27 -29.44 11.80
C TYR A 517 -5.77 -29.15 11.63
N SER A 518 -6.23 -28.08 12.28
CA SER A 518 -7.65 -27.65 12.32
C SER A 518 -8.22 -27.16 10.98
N ASN A 519 -7.36 -27.00 9.97
CA ASN A 519 -7.67 -26.36 8.69
C ASN A 519 -8.01 -24.86 8.81
N ASN A 520 -7.63 -24.18 9.90
CA ASN A 520 -7.78 -22.72 10.04
C ASN A 520 -6.67 -21.92 9.33
N GLN A 521 -5.54 -22.55 9.00
CA GLN A 521 -4.41 -21.92 8.32
C GLN A 521 -4.79 -21.26 6.98
N PRO A 522 -5.56 -21.88 6.08
CA PRO A 522 -6.00 -21.24 4.84
C PRO A 522 -6.80 -19.95 5.05
N VAL A 523 -7.65 -19.91 6.08
CA VAL A 523 -8.51 -18.76 6.40
C VAL A 523 -7.68 -17.57 6.81
N GLU A 524 -6.76 -17.78 7.73
CA GLU A 524 -5.87 -16.74 8.23
C GLU A 524 -4.86 -16.30 7.18
N CYS A 525 -4.29 -17.24 6.41
CA CYS A 525 -3.43 -16.90 5.28
C CYS A 525 -4.16 -16.02 4.26
N PHE A 526 -5.43 -16.35 3.96
CA PHE A 526 -6.24 -15.55 3.05
C PHE A 526 -6.51 -14.16 3.62
N ALA A 527 -6.93 -14.07 4.87
CA ALA A 527 -7.24 -12.79 5.52
C ALA A 527 -6.02 -11.87 5.61
N GLU A 528 -4.86 -12.42 5.95
CA GLU A 528 -3.61 -11.66 6.03
C GLU A 528 -3.14 -11.18 4.65
N CYS A 529 -3.15 -12.05 3.64
CA CYS A 529 -2.81 -11.67 2.28
C CYS A 529 -3.77 -10.60 1.73
N MET A 530 -5.08 -10.77 1.92
CA MET A 530 -6.09 -9.82 1.46
C MET A 530 -5.96 -8.46 2.16
N ALA A 531 -5.76 -8.45 3.49
CA ALA A 531 -5.51 -7.23 4.22
C ALA A 531 -4.26 -6.50 3.71
N GLY A 532 -3.17 -7.24 3.47
CA GLY A 532 -1.94 -6.69 2.91
C GLY A 532 -2.09 -6.12 1.50
N MET A 533 -2.88 -6.77 0.64
CA MET A 533 -3.17 -6.25 -0.70
C MET A 533 -4.01 -4.96 -0.67
N ILE A 534 -4.92 -4.82 0.30
CA ILE A 534 -5.79 -3.64 0.42
C ILE A 534 -5.05 -2.46 1.07
N THR A 535 -4.30 -2.72 2.15
CA THR A 535 -3.57 -1.66 2.84
C THR A 535 -2.31 -1.24 2.09
N ASN A 536 -1.77 -2.11 1.24
CA ASN A 536 -0.45 -1.97 0.65
C ASN A 536 0.63 -1.64 1.70
N ASP A 537 0.45 -2.14 2.93
CA ASP A 537 1.42 -1.93 3.99
C ASP A 537 2.69 -2.74 3.67
N SER A 538 3.84 -2.08 3.78
CA SER A 538 5.11 -2.68 3.35
C SER A 538 5.50 -3.93 4.15
N GLU A 539 5.07 -4.09 5.40
CA GLU A 539 5.33 -5.30 6.19
C GLU A 539 4.37 -6.44 5.80
N ASP A 540 3.13 -6.11 5.46
CA ASP A 540 2.14 -7.10 5.03
C ASP A 540 2.45 -7.63 3.61
N VAL A 541 2.80 -6.72 2.68
CA VAL A 541 3.23 -7.09 1.33
C VAL A 541 4.52 -7.93 1.37
N LYS A 542 5.43 -7.67 2.31
CA LYS A 542 6.59 -8.54 2.53
C LYS A 542 6.18 -9.96 2.91
N GLY A 543 5.20 -10.12 3.80
CA GLY A 543 4.75 -11.45 4.19
C GLY A 543 4.01 -12.19 3.08
N TYR A 544 3.22 -11.49 2.25
CA TYR A 544 2.69 -12.09 1.01
C TYR A 544 3.83 -12.56 0.08
N ASN A 545 4.83 -11.71 -0.14
CA ASN A 545 6.00 -12.02 -0.98
C ASN A 545 6.93 -13.07 -0.36
N TYR A 546 6.77 -13.39 0.92
CA TYR A 546 7.54 -14.43 1.61
C TYR A 546 7.11 -15.83 1.18
N TYR A 547 5.81 -16.02 0.91
CA TYR A 547 5.29 -17.30 0.48
C TYR A 547 5.80 -17.67 -0.92
N SER A 548 5.90 -18.97 -1.21
CA SER A 548 6.18 -19.46 -2.56
C SER A 548 5.15 -19.00 -3.59
N GLU A 549 5.57 -19.00 -4.86
CA GLU A 549 4.69 -18.70 -6.01
C GLU A 549 3.44 -19.58 -6.02
N ASP A 550 3.51 -20.84 -5.57
CA ASP A 550 2.35 -21.73 -5.53
C ASP A 550 1.27 -21.24 -4.55
N VAL A 551 1.67 -20.75 -3.38
CA VAL A 551 0.75 -20.17 -2.39
C VAL A 551 0.17 -18.85 -2.91
N GLN A 552 1.02 -17.99 -3.46
CA GLN A 552 0.61 -16.70 -4.04
C GLN A 552 -0.40 -16.91 -5.19
N ASN A 553 -0.09 -17.82 -6.13
CA ASN A 553 -0.97 -18.14 -7.24
C ASN A 553 -2.31 -18.71 -6.76
N THR A 554 -2.29 -19.59 -5.75
CA THR A 554 -3.53 -20.16 -5.20
C THR A 554 -4.39 -19.10 -4.51
N PHE A 555 -3.79 -18.18 -3.75
CA PHE A 555 -4.48 -17.03 -3.18
C PHE A 555 -5.12 -16.16 -4.29
N ASN A 556 -4.38 -15.87 -5.36
CA ASN A 556 -4.87 -15.09 -6.49
C ASN A 556 -5.99 -15.80 -7.26
N ASP A 557 -5.93 -17.13 -7.38
CA ASP A 557 -6.99 -17.94 -7.98
C ASP A 557 -8.27 -17.84 -7.14
N ILE A 558 -8.17 -17.94 -5.81
CA ILE A 558 -9.32 -17.77 -4.89
C ILE A 558 -9.90 -16.35 -5.01
N ALA A 559 -9.05 -15.32 -4.95
CA ALA A 559 -9.50 -13.93 -5.07
C ALA A 559 -10.18 -13.67 -6.43
N SER A 560 -9.65 -14.23 -7.52
CA SER A 560 -10.25 -14.13 -8.86
C SER A 560 -11.58 -14.88 -8.96
N GLU A 561 -11.70 -16.04 -8.30
CA GLU A 561 -12.97 -16.78 -8.20
C GLU A 561 -14.02 -15.96 -7.42
N MET A 562 -13.58 -15.28 -6.36
CA MET A 562 -14.42 -14.39 -5.56
C MET A 562 -14.90 -13.17 -6.33
N ALA A 563 -14.02 -12.58 -7.16
CA ALA A 563 -14.32 -11.46 -8.04
C ALA A 563 -15.12 -11.85 -9.30
N GLY A 564 -15.31 -13.15 -9.57
CA GLY A 564 -15.96 -13.63 -10.79
C GLY A 564 -15.15 -13.38 -12.07
N THR A 565 -13.82 -13.31 -11.96
CA THR A 565 -12.90 -13.03 -13.07
C THR A 565 -12.18 -14.28 -13.60
N ASN A 566 -12.46 -15.46 -13.04
CA ASN A 566 -11.92 -16.77 -13.49
C ASN A 566 -12.67 -17.40 -14.67
#